data_AF-A0A8H5WVY1-F1
#
_entry.id   AF-A0A8H5WVY1-F1
#
_cell.length_a   1.000
_cell.length_b   1.000
_cell.length_c   1.000
_cell.angle_alpha   90.00
_cell.angle_beta   90.00
_cell.angle_gamma   90.00
#
_symmetry.space_group_name_H-M   'P 1'
#
loop_
_entity.id
_entity.type
_entity.pdbx_description
1 polymer ?
#
loop_
_entity_poly.entity_id
_entity_poly.type
_entity_poly.pdbx_seq_one_letter_code
_entity_poly.pdbx_strand_id
1 'polypeptide(L)'
;MTLIHNTAWKNREEGFNQRSSKATYENNLAANNAGSSSLSKQNTLTSVKGKGNNWEKGGSWQDADFKATSTSLIKGRRQANGKITRSDFLRPADGGNYGATTDWV
;
A
#
# COMPACT_ATOMS: atom_id res chain seq x y z
N MET A 1 2.43 11.66 13.70
CA MET A 1 1.78 10.41 13.25
C MET A 1 2.77 9.63 12.41
N THR A 2 2.74 8.29 12.48
CA THR A 2 3.65 7.42 11.72
C THR A 2 2.85 6.34 11.01
N LEU A 3 3.03 6.20 9.70
CA LEU A 3 2.44 5.16 8.87
C LEU A 3 3.55 4.27 8.34
N ILE A 4 3.53 3.00 8.72
CA ILE A 4 4.52 1.99 8.32
C ILE A 4 3.81 0.81 7.68
N HIS A 5 4.31 0.32 6.54
CA HIS A 5 3.80 -0.90 5.88
C HIS A 5 2.29 -0.88 5.58
N ASN A 6 1.77 0.26 5.12
CA ASN A 6 0.39 0.39 4.67
C ASN A 6 0.31 0.24 3.15
N THR A 7 -0.79 -0.33 2.64
CA THR A 7 -1.11 -0.34 1.21
C THR A 7 -2.41 0.43 0.95
N ALA A 8 -2.36 1.41 0.05
CA ALA A 8 -3.53 2.09 -0.52
C ALA A 8 -3.68 1.66 -1.98
N TRP A 9 -4.75 0.91 -2.29
CA TRP A 9 -4.98 0.35 -3.62
C TRP A 9 -6.41 0.57 -4.06
N LYS A 10 -6.58 1.16 -5.25
CA LYS A 10 -7.91 1.47 -5.84
C LYS A 10 -8.85 2.24 -4.90
N ASN A 11 -8.30 3.11 -4.06
CA ASN A 11 -9.14 4.09 -3.36
C ASN A 11 -9.76 5.04 -4.37
N ARG A 12 -10.92 5.62 -4.05
CA ARG A 12 -11.64 6.52 -4.98
C ARG A 12 -10.92 7.85 -5.23
N GLU A 13 -10.04 8.25 -4.31
CA GLU A 13 -9.25 9.48 -4.34
C GLU A 13 -7.78 9.18 -4.07
N GLU A 14 -7.03 10.10 -3.44
CA GLU A 14 -5.63 9.86 -3.14
C GLU A 14 -5.41 8.68 -2.17
N GLY A 15 -4.36 7.89 -2.41
CA GLY A 15 -4.01 6.78 -1.52
C GLY A 15 -3.61 7.25 -0.12
N PHE A 16 -2.76 8.27 -0.04
CA PHE A 16 -2.35 8.93 1.19
C PHE A 16 -2.48 10.45 1.07
N ASN A 17 -3.19 11.11 2.00
CA ASN A 17 -3.46 12.54 1.93
C ASN A 17 -3.17 13.20 3.29
N GLN A 18 -2.11 14.01 3.35
CA GLN A 18 -1.61 14.65 4.57
C GLN A 18 -1.15 16.07 4.26
N ARG A 19 -1.91 17.08 4.72
CA ARG A 19 -1.73 18.48 4.30
C ARG A 19 -1.18 19.42 5.37
N SER A 20 -1.54 19.21 6.63
CA SER A 20 -1.38 20.26 7.67
C SER A 20 -0.56 19.87 8.89
N SER A 21 -0.17 18.60 9.04
CA SER A 21 0.66 18.16 10.19
C SER A 21 1.86 17.30 9.79
N LYS A 22 2.90 17.33 10.63
CA LYS A 22 4.10 16.51 10.44
C LYS A 22 3.76 15.03 10.63
N ALA A 23 4.15 14.21 9.66
CA ALA A 23 4.01 12.76 9.72
C ALA A 23 5.22 12.06 9.08
N THR A 24 5.41 10.81 9.48
CA THR A 24 6.45 9.92 8.95
C THR A 24 5.77 8.80 8.16
N TYR A 25 6.28 8.54 6.96
CA TYR A 25 5.78 7.48 6.06
C TYR A 25 6.94 6.56 5.69
N GLU A 26 6.89 5.31 6.15
CA GLU A 26 7.95 4.34 5.88
C GLU A 26 7.40 3.06 5.24
N ASN A 27 8.03 2.60 4.16
CA ASN A 27 7.71 1.34 3.50
C ASN A 27 6.21 1.17 3.16
N ASN A 28 5.51 2.24 2.80
CA ASN A 28 4.12 2.18 2.34
C ASN A 28 4.04 1.96 0.83
N LEU A 29 2.86 1.57 0.35
CA LEU A 29 2.60 1.33 -1.06
C LEU A 29 1.30 2.04 -1.47
N ALA A 30 1.34 2.84 -2.52
CA ALA A 30 0.15 3.38 -3.17
C ALA A 30 0.11 3.01 -4.66
N ALA A 31 -0.99 2.42 -5.12
CA ALA A 31 -1.14 1.99 -6.51
C ALA A 31 -2.59 2.14 -7.00
N ASN A 32 -2.74 2.56 -8.26
CA ASN A 32 -4.03 2.62 -8.96
C ASN A 32 -5.16 3.38 -8.22
N ASN A 33 -4.81 4.32 -7.35
CA ASN A 33 -5.77 5.15 -6.62
C ASN A 33 -6.40 6.17 -7.58
N ALA A 34 -7.67 6.49 -7.36
CA ALA A 34 -8.54 7.23 -8.30
C ALA A 34 -8.55 6.65 -9.73
N GLY A 35 -8.28 5.34 -9.89
CA GLY A 35 -8.18 4.69 -11.20
C GLY A 35 -7.01 5.18 -12.06
N SER A 36 -5.97 5.75 -11.43
CA SER A 36 -4.82 6.33 -12.10
C SER A 36 -3.52 5.87 -11.43
N SER A 37 -2.44 5.82 -12.21
CA SER A 37 -1.07 5.61 -11.69
C SER A 37 -0.31 6.91 -11.46
N SER A 38 -0.91 8.08 -11.72
CA SER A 38 -0.28 9.37 -11.48
C SER A 38 0.08 9.55 -10.01
N LEU A 39 1.27 10.11 -9.75
CA LEU A 39 1.80 10.31 -8.40
C LEU A 39 0.85 11.13 -7.51
N SER A 40 0.24 12.18 -8.06
CA SER A 40 -0.73 13.04 -7.35
C SER A 40 -1.97 12.30 -6.87
N LYS A 41 -2.29 11.14 -7.46
CA LYS A 41 -3.36 10.24 -7.01
C LYS A 41 -2.86 9.17 -6.05
N GLN A 42 -1.57 8.89 -6.02
CA GLN A 42 -1.01 7.94 -5.05
C GLN A 42 -0.81 8.60 -3.70
N ASN A 43 -0.33 9.84 -3.71
CA ASN A 43 -0.19 10.61 -2.49
C ASN A 43 -0.27 12.13 -2.72
N THR A 44 -0.69 12.83 -1.68
CA THR A 44 -0.56 14.28 -1.52
C THR A 44 -0.03 14.53 -0.12
N LEU A 45 1.29 14.72 -0.01
CA LEU A 45 1.97 14.83 1.28
C LEU A 45 2.73 16.15 1.37
N THR A 46 2.48 16.91 2.43
CA THR A 46 3.16 18.18 2.72
C THR A 46 3.89 18.09 4.05
N SER A 47 5.13 18.58 4.12
CA SER A 47 5.93 18.61 5.36
C SER A 47 6.11 17.23 6.03
N VAL A 48 6.25 16.17 5.23
CA VAL A 48 6.45 14.79 5.68
C VAL A 48 7.89 14.32 5.49
N LYS A 49 8.31 13.35 6.30
CA LYS A 49 9.53 12.56 6.05
C LYS A 49 9.11 11.19 5.48
N GLY A 50 9.61 10.86 4.30
CA GLY A 50 9.32 9.60 3.60
C GLY A 50 10.59 8.78 3.38
N LYS A 51 10.52 7.46 3.58
CA LYS A 51 11.58 6.52 3.19
C LYS A 51 11.00 5.17 2.79
N GLY A 52 11.47 4.63 1.67
CA GLY A 52 11.18 3.27 1.26
C GLY A 52 9.74 3.01 0.82
N ASN A 53 8.90 4.04 0.69
CA ASN A 53 7.60 3.88 0.06
C ASN A 53 7.79 3.70 -1.46
N ASN A 54 6.79 3.13 -2.13
CA ASN A 54 6.94 2.84 -3.55
C ASN A 54 7.05 4.11 -4.42
N TRP A 55 6.48 5.23 -3.98
CA TRP A 55 6.52 6.49 -4.75
C TRP A 55 7.88 7.20 -4.71
N GLU A 56 8.77 6.93 -3.74
CA GLU A 56 10.15 7.44 -3.82
C GLU A 56 10.99 6.70 -4.87
N LYS A 57 10.59 5.48 -5.27
CA LYS A 57 11.24 4.75 -6.37
C LYS A 57 10.84 5.25 -7.76
N GLY A 58 9.76 6.04 -7.84
CA GLY A 58 9.17 6.48 -9.09
C GLY A 58 8.42 5.37 -9.84
N GLY A 59 8.00 5.68 -11.06
CA GLY A 59 7.21 4.78 -11.90
C GLY A 59 5.70 4.85 -11.64
N SER A 60 4.96 4.11 -12.46
CA SER A 60 3.50 3.95 -12.36
C SER A 60 3.20 2.57 -11.80
N TRP A 61 2.44 2.52 -10.70
CA TRP A 61 2.02 1.27 -10.07
C TRP A 61 0.55 0.96 -10.39
N GLN A 62 0.31 -0.21 -10.95
CA GLN A 62 -0.98 -0.75 -11.36
C GLN A 62 -1.17 -2.18 -10.84
N ASP A 63 -2.29 -2.80 -11.20
CA ASP A 63 -2.66 -4.14 -10.73
C ASP A 63 -1.63 -5.22 -11.13
N ALA A 64 -0.97 -5.06 -12.28
CA ALA A 64 0.04 -5.99 -12.79
C ALA A 64 1.34 -5.99 -11.97
N ASP A 65 1.57 -4.97 -11.14
CA ASP A 65 2.75 -4.87 -10.27
C ASP A 65 2.57 -5.65 -8.95
N PHE A 66 1.40 -6.26 -8.75
CA PHE A 66 1.12 -7.14 -7.63
C PHE A 66 1.11 -8.60 -8.05
N LYS A 67 1.51 -9.48 -7.13
CA LYS A 67 1.37 -10.93 -7.30
C LYS A 67 -0.10 -11.36 -7.43
N ALA A 68 -1.00 -10.71 -6.69
CA ALA A 68 -2.44 -10.95 -6.77
C ALA A 68 -3.26 -9.74 -6.31
N THR A 69 -4.40 -9.51 -6.96
CA THR A 69 -5.35 -8.42 -6.65
C THR A 69 -6.76 -8.91 -6.33
N SER A 70 -6.97 -10.24 -6.23
CA SER A 70 -8.28 -10.78 -5.87
C SER A 70 -8.57 -10.62 -4.38
N THR A 71 -9.61 -9.85 -4.06
CA THR A 71 -10.05 -9.65 -2.67
C THR A 71 -10.54 -10.93 -1.98
N SER A 72 -10.83 -12.00 -2.72
CA SER A 72 -11.20 -13.30 -2.13
C SER A 72 -10.09 -13.88 -1.24
N LEU A 73 -8.83 -13.52 -1.50
CA LEU A 73 -7.66 -13.99 -0.76
C LEU A 73 -7.58 -13.48 0.69
N ILE A 74 -8.31 -12.41 1.02
CA ILE A 74 -8.34 -11.81 2.36
C ILE A 74 -9.74 -11.81 2.99
N LYS A 75 -10.70 -12.45 2.32
CA LYS A 75 -12.08 -12.61 2.82
C LYS A 75 -12.26 -14.00 3.44
N GLY A 76 -13.31 -14.13 4.24
CA GLY A 76 -13.70 -15.40 4.85
C GLY A 76 -13.22 -15.55 6.29
N ARG A 77 -13.27 -16.80 6.78
CA ARG A 77 -12.97 -17.09 8.19
C ARG A 77 -11.49 -16.88 8.46
N ARG A 78 -11.20 -16.20 9.57
CA ARG A 78 -9.83 -16.10 10.12
C ARG A 78 -9.35 -17.45 10.63
N GLN A 79 -8.04 -17.58 10.80
CA GLN A 79 -7.43 -18.70 11.50
C GLN A 79 -7.87 -18.72 12.97
N ALA A 80 -7.68 -19.85 13.67
CA ALA A 80 -8.05 -20.00 15.08
C ALA A 80 -7.34 -18.97 16.00
N ASN A 81 -6.18 -18.47 15.58
CA ASN A 81 -5.42 -17.41 16.26
C ASN A 81 -5.86 -15.98 15.89
N GLY A 82 -6.96 -15.82 15.14
CA GLY A 82 -7.50 -14.53 14.70
C GLY A 82 -6.80 -13.89 13.50
N LYS A 83 -5.70 -14.47 12.99
CA LYS A 83 -4.97 -13.96 11.82
C LYS A 83 -5.75 -14.23 10.53
N ILE A 84 -5.59 -13.34 9.53
CA ILE A 84 -6.04 -13.63 8.15
C ILE A 84 -5.12 -14.72 7.60
N THR A 85 -5.66 -15.66 6.84
CA THR A 85 -4.83 -16.68 6.17
C THR A 85 -3.78 -16.01 5.28
N ARG A 86 -2.54 -16.52 5.35
CA ARG A 86 -1.43 -16.03 4.52
C ARG A 86 -1.80 -16.13 3.04
N SER A 87 -1.56 -15.06 2.29
CA SER A 87 -1.81 -14.96 0.86
C SER A 87 -0.89 -13.93 0.20
N ASP A 88 -0.87 -13.93 -1.13
CA ASP A 88 -0.13 -12.97 -1.95
C ASP A 88 -0.93 -11.71 -2.31
N PHE A 89 -2.10 -11.49 -1.68
CA PHE A 89 -2.93 -10.32 -1.95
C PHE A 89 -2.15 -9.01 -1.73
N LEU A 90 -2.05 -8.21 -2.79
CA LEU A 90 -1.32 -6.93 -2.84
C LEU A 90 0.15 -7.01 -2.43
N ARG A 91 0.79 -8.18 -2.55
CA ARG A 91 2.24 -8.30 -2.43
C ARG A 91 2.91 -7.78 -3.69
N PRO A 92 3.94 -6.92 -3.60
CA PRO A 92 4.69 -6.46 -4.77
C PRO A 92 5.31 -7.64 -5.55
N ALA A 93 5.17 -7.64 -6.87
CA ALA A 93 5.74 -8.65 -7.74
C ALA A 93 7.28 -8.55 -7.80
N ASP A 94 7.84 -7.35 -7.59
CA ASP A 94 9.27 -7.07 -7.53
C ASP A 94 9.96 -7.61 -6.25
N GLY A 95 9.21 -8.24 -5.34
CA GLY A 95 9.72 -8.76 -4.07
C GLY A 95 10.04 -7.67 -3.03
N GLY A 96 9.62 -6.44 -3.29
CA GLY A 96 9.84 -5.30 -2.43
C GLY A 96 9.26 -5.46 -1.01
N ASN A 97 10.01 -5.02 -0.01
CA ASN A 97 9.56 -5.00 1.38
C ASN A 97 8.85 -3.69 1.74
N TYR A 98 7.69 -3.45 1.15
CA TYR A 98 6.81 -2.31 1.42
C TYR A 98 5.36 -2.69 1.14
N GLY A 99 4.44 -1.88 1.66
CA GLY A 99 3.03 -2.23 1.72
C GLY A 99 2.71 -3.21 2.85
N ALA A 100 1.42 -3.48 3.01
CA ALA A 100 0.88 -4.43 3.96
C ALA A 100 1.11 -5.88 3.49
N THR A 101 1.14 -6.82 4.44
CA THR A 101 1.29 -8.25 4.16
C THR A 101 0.44 -9.08 5.12
N THR A 102 0.03 -10.27 4.66
CA THR A 102 -0.57 -11.32 5.51
C THR A 102 0.45 -12.41 5.87
N ASP A 103 1.73 -12.19 5.54
CA ASP A 103 2.84 -13.00 6.02
C ASP A 103 3.20 -12.53 7.44
N TRP A 104 2.53 -13.13 8.41
CA TRP A 104 2.68 -12.76 9.82
C TRP A 104 3.98 -13.35 10.38
N VAL A 105 4.95 -12.48 10.66
CA VAL A 105 6.10 -12.78 11.52
C VAL A 105 5.70 -12.91 12.99
#